data_AF-A0A950YAN8-F1
#
_entry.id   AF-A0A950YAN8-F1
#
_cell.length_a   1.000
_cell.length_b   1.000
_cell.length_c   1.000
_cell.angle_alpha   90.00
_cell.angle_beta   90.00
_cell.angle_gamma   90.00
#
_symmetry.space_group_name_H-M   'P 1'
#
loop_
_entity.id
_entity.type
_entity.pdbx_description
1 polymer ?
#
loop_
_entity_poly.entity_id
_entity_poly.type
_entity_poly.pdbx_seq_one_letter_code
_entity_poly.pdbx_strand_id
1 'polypeptide(L)'
;MLLYNSAVSGNCWKVRQLFAHLGIDYERREVSVIDRSGRRELLGGLNPGLRVPTLVLDDGRSLAESNAITFYFAEGTPYLPEDRFERAQVLQWQFFEQYSHEPYIAVARFWAIAGITPPDAEREAKHRGGTAALRAMESHLAERTFLVGERYTIADIALYAYTHVAPEGGFELEPYPAINAWLERVAAQPGHLAISD
;
A
#
# COMPACT_ATOMS: atom_id res chain seq x y z
N MET A 1 -1.47 -19.38 -8.08
CA MET A 1 -2.36 -18.20 -7.93
C MET A 1 -2.07 -17.17 -9.01
N LEU A 2 -3.06 -16.33 -9.36
CA LEU A 2 -2.90 -15.25 -10.37
C LEU A 2 -3.21 -13.88 -9.78
N LEU A 3 -2.25 -12.96 -9.82
CA LEU A 3 -2.40 -11.57 -9.40
C LEU A 3 -2.61 -10.64 -10.61
N TYR A 4 -3.76 -10.01 -10.69
CA TYR A 4 -3.97 -8.85 -11.55
C TYR A 4 -3.25 -7.65 -10.94
N ASN A 5 -2.16 -7.24 -11.58
CA ASN A 5 -1.13 -6.35 -11.05
C ASN A 5 -1.02 -5.06 -11.87
N SER A 6 -0.40 -4.04 -11.28
CA SER A 6 0.22 -2.96 -12.04
C SER A 6 1.57 -2.63 -11.39
N ALA A 7 2.64 -2.67 -12.17
CA ALA A 7 4.00 -2.39 -11.69
C ALA A 7 4.14 -1.02 -10.99
N VAL A 8 3.37 -0.01 -11.40
CA VAL A 8 3.44 1.35 -10.80
C VAL A 8 2.51 1.54 -9.61
N SER A 9 1.69 0.55 -9.24
CA SER A 9 0.69 0.67 -8.17
C SER A 9 1.26 0.27 -6.81
N GLY A 10 1.26 1.21 -5.85
CA GLY A 10 1.62 0.91 -4.46
C GLY A 10 0.67 -0.11 -3.84
N ASN A 11 -0.63 -0.06 -4.15
CA ASN A 11 -1.58 -1.07 -3.68
C ASN A 11 -1.23 -2.48 -4.17
N CYS A 12 -0.72 -2.62 -5.39
CA CYS A 12 -0.26 -3.91 -5.89
C CYS A 12 1.08 -4.31 -5.27
N TRP A 13 1.98 -3.35 -5.06
CA TRP A 13 3.26 -3.56 -4.38
C TRP A 13 3.08 -4.18 -2.99
N LYS A 14 2.06 -3.78 -2.20
CA LYS A 14 1.77 -4.39 -0.89
C LYS A 14 1.67 -5.91 -0.95
N VAL A 15 0.95 -6.43 -1.96
CA VAL A 15 0.74 -7.87 -2.15
C VAL A 15 2.05 -8.53 -2.60
N ARG A 16 2.72 -7.94 -3.60
CA ARG A 16 4.01 -8.46 -4.09
C ARG A 16 5.05 -8.54 -2.97
N GLN A 17 5.14 -7.49 -2.15
CA GLN A 17 6.08 -7.41 -1.04
C GLN A 17 5.82 -8.47 0.01
N LEU A 18 4.56 -8.67 0.43
CA LEU A 18 4.23 -9.73 1.37
C LEU A 18 4.53 -11.13 0.78
N PHE A 19 4.26 -11.34 -0.51
CA PHE A 19 4.52 -12.63 -1.15
C PHE A 19 6.01 -12.93 -1.30
N ALA A 20 6.84 -11.92 -1.60
CA ALA A 20 8.30 -12.05 -1.57
C ALA A 20 8.79 -12.45 -0.18
N HIS A 21 8.26 -11.81 0.85
CA HIS A 21 8.56 -12.08 2.26
C HIS A 21 8.16 -13.48 2.73
N LEU A 22 7.10 -14.05 2.14
CA LEU A 22 6.59 -15.39 2.46
C LEU A 22 7.11 -16.49 1.52
N GLY A 23 7.89 -16.14 0.49
CA GLY A 23 8.32 -17.09 -0.53
C GLY A 23 7.15 -17.72 -1.30
N ILE A 24 6.07 -16.95 -1.51
CA ILE A 24 4.88 -17.42 -2.22
C ILE A 24 5.06 -17.20 -3.71
N ASP A 25 4.93 -18.27 -4.49
CA ASP A 25 4.91 -18.22 -5.94
C ASP A 25 3.53 -17.84 -6.50
N TYR A 26 3.52 -16.99 -7.52
CA TYR A 26 2.30 -16.53 -8.17
C TYR A 26 2.59 -16.02 -9.59
N GLU A 27 1.58 -16.10 -10.44
CA GLU A 27 1.61 -15.48 -11.76
C GLU A 27 1.11 -14.03 -11.69
N ARG A 28 1.61 -13.19 -12.60
CA ARG A 28 1.17 -11.79 -12.73
C ARG A 28 0.49 -11.56 -14.07
N ARG A 29 -0.65 -10.87 -14.05
CA ARG A 29 -1.28 -10.28 -15.23
C ARG A 29 -1.28 -8.77 -15.09
N GLU A 30 -0.49 -8.10 -15.92
CA GLU A 30 -0.41 -6.64 -15.91
C GLU A 30 -1.72 -6.01 -16.41
N VAL A 31 -2.16 -4.98 -15.70
CA VAL A 31 -3.35 -4.18 -16.00
C VAL A 31 -2.98 -2.70 -15.85
N SER A 32 -3.36 -1.90 -16.84
CA SER A 32 -3.11 -0.46 -16.78
C SER A 32 -3.93 0.21 -15.69
N VAL A 33 -3.29 1.10 -14.92
CA VAL A 33 -3.97 1.99 -13.97
C VAL A 33 -4.47 3.28 -14.63
N ILE A 34 -3.92 3.62 -15.81
CA ILE A 34 -4.26 4.79 -16.63
C ILE A 34 -5.40 4.44 -17.59
N ASP A 35 -5.19 3.46 -18.48
CA ASP A 35 -6.24 2.96 -19.36
C ASP A 35 -7.12 1.96 -18.61
N ARG A 36 -8.40 2.30 -18.47
CA ARG A 36 -9.38 1.52 -17.73
C ARG A 36 -10.46 0.89 -18.61
N SER A 37 -10.36 1.03 -19.94
CA SER A 37 -11.39 0.61 -20.89
C SER A 37 -11.70 -0.91 -20.80
N GLY A 38 -10.69 -1.76 -20.62
CA GLY A 38 -10.84 -3.22 -20.55
C GLY A 38 -11.21 -3.80 -19.18
N ARG A 39 -11.42 -2.99 -18.14
CA ARG A 39 -11.51 -3.53 -16.77
C ARG A 39 -12.71 -4.44 -16.51
N ARG A 40 -13.86 -4.16 -17.14
CA ARG A 40 -15.07 -4.98 -16.96
C ARG A 40 -14.87 -6.39 -17.51
N GLU A 41 -14.19 -6.52 -18.64
CA GLU A 41 -13.86 -7.82 -19.23
C GLU A 41 -12.84 -8.57 -18.37
N LEU A 42 -11.82 -7.88 -17.87
CA LEU A 42 -10.74 -8.50 -17.09
C LEU A 42 -11.14 -8.91 -15.67
N LEU A 43 -11.95 -8.07 -15.00
CA LEU A 43 -12.20 -8.15 -13.56
C LEU A 43 -13.68 -8.28 -13.18
N GLY A 44 -14.61 -8.18 -14.13
CA GLY A 44 -16.04 -8.07 -13.83
C GLY A 44 -16.62 -9.24 -13.02
N GLY A 45 -16.12 -10.45 -13.22
CA GLY A 45 -16.49 -11.64 -12.43
C GLY A 45 -15.65 -11.86 -11.16
N LEU A 46 -14.63 -11.04 -10.92
CA LEU A 46 -13.60 -11.25 -9.89
C LEU A 46 -13.59 -10.16 -8.81
N ASN A 47 -13.85 -8.91 -9.20
CA ASN A 47 -13.78 -7.77 -8.31
C ASN A 47 -14.86 -6.74 -8.69
N PRO A 48 -15.90 -6.53 -7.87
CA PRO A 48 -16.94 -5.55 -8.16
C PRO A 48 -16.41 -4.10 -8.25
N GLY A 49 -15.30 -3.80 -7.57
CA GLY A 49 -14.63 -2.50 -7.64
C GLY A 49 -13.90 -2.27 -8.96
N LEU A 50 -13.64 -3.32 -9.76
CA LEU A 50 -12.87 -3.26 -11.00
C LEU A 50 -11.51 -2.55 -10.78
N ARG A 51 -10.75 -2.97 -9.75
CA ARG A 51 -9.44 -2.39 -9.42
C ARG A 51 -8.38 -3.46 -9.26
N VAL A 52 -7.13 -3.07 -9.45
CA VAL A 52 -5.97 -3.86 -9.05
C VAL A 52 -5.46 -3.36 -7.68
N PRO A 53 -4.90 -4.23 -6.82
CA PRO A 53 -4.76 -5.67 -7.02
C PRO A 53 -6.10 -6.44 -6.95
N THR A 54 -6.21 -7.50 -7.74
CA THR A 54 -7.20 -8.56 -7.58
C THR A 54 -6.46 -9.88 -7.67
N LEU A 55 -6.59 -10.74 -6.68
CA LEU A 55 -5.96 -12.05 -6.63
C LEU A 55 -6.98 -13.13 -6.91
N VAL A 56 -6.61 -14.13 -7.72
CA VAL A 56 -7.35 -15.38 -7.91
C VAL A 56 -6.54 -16.52 -7.28
N LEU A 57 -7.16 -17.19 -6.31
CA LEU A 57 -6.60 -18.35 -5.61
C LEU A 57 -6.62 -19.59 -6.52
N ASP A 58 -5.87 -20.63 -6.16
CA ASP A 58 -5.77 -21.86 -6.95
C ASP A 58 -7.11 -22.62 -7.04
N ASP A 59 -8.00 -22.41 -6.09
CA ASP A 59 -9.37 -22.95 -6.10
C ASP A 59 -10.38 -22.07 -6.86
N GLY A 60 -9.91 -21.03 -7.55
CA GLY A 60 -10.71 -20.14 -8.38
C GLY A 60 -11.45 -19.03 -7.63
N ARG A 61 -11.40 -18.99 -6.29
CA ARG A 61 -11.94 -17.86 -5.53
C ARG A 61 -11.12 -16.60 -5.80
N SER A 62 -11.76 -15.43 -5.76
CA SER A 62 -11.10 -14.14 -5.93
C SER A 62 -11.17 -13.29 -4.66
N LEU A 63 -10.12 -12.51 -4.44
CA LEU A 63 -10.02 -11.54 -3.36
C LEU A 63 -9.47 -10.22 -3.89
N ALA A 64 -10.16 -9.13 -3.57
CA ALA A 64 -9.77 -7.76 -3.89
C ALA A 64 -9.38 -7.01 -2.62
N GLU A 65 -9.01 -5.73 -2.76
CA GLU A 65 -8.52 -4.86 -1.70
C GLU A 65 -7.16 -5.28 -1.15
N SER A 66 -6.13 -4.46 -1.44
CA SER A 66 -4.74 -4.77 -1.11
C SER A 66 -4.53 -5.12 0.37
N ASN A 67 -5.11 -4.35 1.28
CA ASN A 67 -4.99 -4.61 2.72
C ASN A 67 -5.69 -5.91 3.14
N ALA A 68 -6.85 -6.25 2.53
CA ALA A 68 -7.53 -7.52 2.78
C ALA A 68 -6.73 -8.72 2.26
N ILE A 69 -6.14 -8.61 1.06
CA ILE A 69 -5.25 -9.63 0.51
C ILE A 69 -4.06 -9.82 1.45
N THR A 70 -3.38 -8.75 1.88
CA THR A 70 -2.24 -8.88 2.79
C THR A 70 -2.64 -9.45 4.15
N PHE A 71 -3.81 -9.10 4.68
CA PHE A 71 -4.32 -9.66 5.93
C PHE A 71 -4.57 -11.16 5.83
N TYR A 72 -5.18 -11.62 4.73
CA TYR A 72 -5.46 -13.04 4.49
C TYR A 72 -4.18 -13.89 4.50
N PHE A 73 -3.12 -13.42 3.82
CA PHE A 73 -1.86 -14.18 3.72
C PHE A 73 -0.92 -13.99 4.91
N ALA A 74 -1.08 -12.93 5.71
CA ALA A 74 -0.25 -12.72 6.88
C ALA A 74 -0.71 -13.53 8.10
N GLU A 75 -1.92 -14.10 8.09
CA GLU A 75 -2.42 -14.91 9.20
C GLU A 75 -1.52 -16.14 9.47
N GLY A 76 -1.11 -16.32 10.73
CA GLY A 76 -0.18 -17.37 11.14
C GLY A 76 1.29 -17.10 10.78
N THR A 77 1.61 -15.90 10.30
CA THR A 77 2.97 -15.49 9.93
C THR A 77 3.49 -14.40 10.88
N PRO A 78 4.82 -14.14 10.92
CA PRO A 78 5.37 -13.04 11.72
C PRO A 78 4.85 -11.63 11.35
N TYR A 79 4.26 -11.46 10.17
CA TYR A 79 3.78 -10.15 9.67
C TYR A 79 2.40 -9.75 10.20
N LEU A 80 1.72 -10.63 10.96
CA LEU A 80 0.49 -10.32 11.69
C LEU A 80 0.58 -10.87 13.12
N PRO A 81 0.52 -10.02 14.16
CA PRO A 81 0.47 -10.44 15.55
C PRO A 81 -0.55 -11.54 15.86
N GLU A 82 -0.27 -12.36 16.87
CA GLU A 82 -1.29 -13.25 17.46
C GLU A 82 -2.13 -12.54 18.52
N ASP A 83 -1.52 -11.60 19.26
CA ASP A 83 -2.23 -10.80 20.25
C ASP A 83 -3.40 -10.05 19.63
N ARG A 84 -4.57 -10.17 20.25
CA ARG A 84 -5.81 -9.62 19.71
C ARG A 84 -5.77 -8.10 19.60
N PHE A 85 -5.13 -7.43 20.54
CA PHE A 85 -5.07 -5.97 20.55
C PHE A 85 -4.09 -5.47 19.49
N GLU A 86 -2.90 -6.06 19.38
CA GLU A 86 -1.93 -5.72 18.35
C GLU A 86 -2.47 -6.02 16.93
N ARG A 87 -3.22 -7.12 16.74
CA ARG A 87 -3.96 -7.36 15.46
C ARG A 87 -4.92 -6.23 15.13
N ALA A 88 -5.66 -5.75 16.14
CA ALA A 88 -6.58 -4.62 15.95
C ALA A 88 -5.82 -3.33 15.62
N GLN A 89 -4.64 -3.11 16.19
CA GLN A 89 -3.78 -1.97 15.83
C GLN A 89 -3.23 -2.08 14.41
N VAL A 90 -2.89 -3.28 13.93
CA VAL A 90 -2.52 -3.49 12.52
C VAL A 90 -3.68 -3.08 11.60
N LEU A 91 -4.89 -3.56 11.90
CA LEU A 91 -6.09 -3.18 11.16
C LEU A 91 -6.38 -1.68 11.26
N GLN A 92 -6.20 -1.07 12.44
CA GLN A 92 -6.34 0.38 12.64
C GLN A 92 -5.45 1.16 11.66
N TRP A 93 -4.18 0.76 11.51
CA TRP A 93 -3.27 1.40 10.57
C TRP A 93 -3.63 1.14 9.11
N GLN A 94 -4.11 -0.06 8.76
CA GLN A 94 -4.59 -0.36 7.42
C GLN A 94 -5.86 0.43 7.05
N PHE A 95 -6.78 0.65 7.99
CA PHE A 95 -7.95 1.50 7.78
C PHE A 95 -7.59 2.98 7.74
N PHE A 96 -6.67 3.43 8.60
CA PHE A 96 -6.08 4.78 8.51
C PHE A 96 -5.44 4.99 7.15
N GLU A 97 -4.69 4.00 6.65
CA GLU A 97 -4.05 4.07 5.34
C GLU A 97 -5.08 4.26 4.22
N GLN A 98 -6.13 3.43 4.17
CA GLN A 98 -7.16 3.54 3.15
C GLN A 98 -8.01 4.80 3.23
N TYR A 99 -8.27 5.33 4.43
CA TYR A 99 -9.17 6.47 4.59
C TYR A 99 -8.43 7.82 4.57
N SER A 100 -7.28 7.87 5.23
CA SER A 100 -6.61 9.12 5.60
C SER A 100 -5.28 9.34 4.90
N HIS A 101 -4.72 8.35 4.19
CA HIS A 101 -3.41 8.45 3.57
C HIS A 101 -3.45 8.21 2.06
N GLU A 102 -3.89 7.03 1.62
CA GLU A 102 -3.94 6.61 0.22
C GLU A 102 -4.69 7.60 -0.69
N PRO A 103 -5.90 8.09 -0.31
CA PRO A 103 -6.68 8.96 -1.19
C PRO A 103 -6.04 10.33 -1.44
N TYR A 104 -4.96 10.65 -0.72
CA TYR A 104 -4.19 11.87 -0.83
C TYR A 104 -2.84 11.64 -1.49
N ILE A 105 -2.00 10.79 -0.90
CA ILE A 105 -0.62 10.58 -1.37
C ILE A 105 -0.62 9.80 -2.70
N ALA A 106 -1.38 8.71 -2.77
CA ALA A 106 -1.44 7.90 -3.99
C ALA A 106 -2.07 8.65 -5.16
N VAL A 107 -3.11 9.46 -4.89
CA VAL A 107 -3.80 10.24 -5.93
C VAL A 107 -2.90 11.35 -6.48
N ALA A 108 -2.19 12.07 -5.61
CA ALA A 108 -1.24 13.11 -6.05
C ALA A 108 -0.14 12.51 -6.94
N ARG A 109 0.42 11.36 -6.53
CA ARG A 109 1.38 10.60 -7.34
C ARG A 109 0.76 10.10 -8.66
N PHE A 110 -0.47 9.61 -8.63
CA PHE A 110 -1.16 9.13 -9.83
C PHE A 110 -1.35 10.25 -10.85
N TRP A 111 -1.68 11.48 -10.41
CA TRP A 111 -1.77 12.61 -11.32
C TRP A 111 -0.46 12.88 -12.05
N ALA A 112 0.68 12.86 -11.35
CA ALA A 112 2.00 13.02 -11.96
C ALA A 112 2.28 11.93 -13.01
N ILE A 113 2.05 10.67 -12.66
CA ILE A 113 2.29 9.51 -13.56
C ILE A 113 1.37 9.54 -14.78
N ALA A 114 0.12 9.96 -14.61
CA ALA A 114 -0.87 10.02 -15.68
C ALA A 114 -0.80 11.32 -16.51
N GLY A 115 0.10 12.25 -16.19
CA GLY A 115 0.18 13.56 -16.84
C GLY A 115 -1.07 14.43 -16.62
N ILE A 116 -1.78 14.22 -15.51
CA ILE A 116 -2.99 14.96 -15.17
C ILE A 116 -2.60 16.22 -14.38
N THR A 117 -3.07 17.38 -14.84
CA THR A 117 -3.00 18.63 -14.08
C THR A 117 -4.37 18.89 -13.44
N PRO A 118 -4.54 18.62 -12.13
CA PRO A 118 -5.80 18.88 -11.44
C PRO A 118 -6.00 20.39 -11.21
N PRO A 119 -7.24 20.84 -10.93
CA PRO A 119 -7.48 22.19 -10.41
C PRO A 119 -6.69 22.46 -9.12
N ASP A 120 -6.27 23.71 -8.93
CA ASP A 120 -5.47 24.11 -7.76
C ASP A 120 -6.13 23.74 -6.42
N ALA A 121 -7.43 23.99 -6.30
CA ALA A 121 -8.19 23.66 -5.09
C ALA A 121 -8.18 22.16 -4.76
N GLU A 122 -8.24 21.29 -5.77
CA GLU A 122 -8.16 19.85 -5.58
C GLU A 122 -6.74 19.42 -5.18
N ARG A 123 -5.72 19.96 -5.86
CA ARG A 123 -4.32 19.72 -5.51
C ARG A 123 -4.05 20.09 -4.06
N GLU A 124 -4.40 21.31 -3.67
CA GLU A 124 -4.20 21.77 -2.29
C GLU A 124 -4.97 20.92 -1.28
N ALA A 125 -6.19 20.50 -1.59
CA ALA A 125 -6.95 19.60 -0.71
C ALA A 125 -6.23 18.25 -0.53
N LYS A 126 -5.66 17.68 -1.59
CA LYS A 126 -4.86 16.45 -1.49
C LYS A 126 -3.59 16.66 -0.69
N HIS A 127 -2.84 17.73 -0.94
CA HIS A 127 -1.64 18.03 -0.15
C HIS A 127 -1.95 18.26 1.32
N ARG A 128 -3.02 19.01 1.66
CA ARG A 128 -3.43 19.19 3.06
C ARG A 128 -3.75 17.85 3.74
N GLY A 129 -4.50 16.98 3.08
CA GLY A 129 -4.84 15.65 3.62
C GLY A 129 -3.61 14.76 3.79
N GLY A 130 -2.74 14.69 2.78
CA GLY A 130 -1.52 13.89 2.84
C GLY A 130 -0.54 14.39 3.91
N THR A 131 -0.34 15.71 4.04
CA THR A 131 0.49 16.31 5.09
C THR A 131 -0.05 16.00 6.49
N ALA A 132 -1.38 16.01 6.68
CA ALA A 132 -1.99 15.61 7.94
C ALA A 132 -1.74 14.13 8.26
N ALA A 133 -1.81 13.25 7.25
CA ALA A 133 -1.50 11.83 7.40
C ALA A 133 -0.04 11.58 7.79
N LEU A 134 0.90 12.24 7.10
CA LEU A 134 2.33 12.16 7.41
C LEU A 134 2.62 12.67 8.82
N ARG A 135 1.98 13.77 9.27
CA ARG A 135 2.14 14.24 10.66
C ARG A 135 1.66 13.22 11.70
N ALA A 136 0.56 12.51 11.42
CA ALA A 136 0.08 11.47 12.32
C ALA A 136 1.06 10.29 12.40
N MET A 137 1.62 9.87 11.26
CA MET A 137 2.65 8.83 11.21
C MET A 137 3.92 9.26 11.94
N GLU A 138 4.42 10.46 11.69
CA GLU A 138 5.63 11.01 12.34
C GLU A 138 5.50 11.03 13.86
N SER A 139 4.38 11.55 14.37
CA SER A 139 4.11 11.58 15.81
C SER A 139 4.11 10.17 16.43
N HIS A 140 3.53 9.19 15.72
CA HIS A 140 3.50 7.81 16.21
C HIS A 140 4.86 7.12 16.18
N LEU A 141 5.62 7.35 15.11
CA LEU A 141 6.94 6.75 14.86
C LEU A 141 8.07 7.43 15.66
N ALA A 142 7.85 8.62 16.22
CA ALA A 142 8.85 9.35 17.00
C ALA A 142 9.43 8.52 18.17
N GLU A 143 8.64 7.60 18.71
CA GLU A 143 9.02 6.75 19.85
C GLU A 143 8.98 5.25 19.52
N ARG A 144 8.84 4.88 18.23
CA ARG A 144 8.59 3.49 17.81
C ARG A 144 9.43 3.09 16.61
N THR A 145 9.89 1.85 16.62
CA THR A 145 10.67 1.30 15.49
C THR A 145 9.77 1.00 14.30
N PHE A 146 8.59 0.44 14.56
CA PHE A 146 7.57 0.06 13.58
C PHE A 146 6.18 0.48 14.08
N LEU A 147 5.17 0.40 13.22
CA LEU A 147 3.84 0.90 13.55
C LEU A 147 3.15 0.12 14.68
N VAL A 148 3.46 -1.17 14.86
CA VAL A 148 2.82 -2.03 15.87
C VAL A 148 3.83 -2.97 16.53
N GLY A 149 3.80 -3.02 17.86
CA GLY A 149 4.48 -4.06 18.65
C GLY A 149 5.99 -4.18 18.45
N GLU A 150 6.67 -3.06 18.12
CA GLU A 150 8.10 -2.97 17.82
C GLU A 150 8.61 -3.98 16.78
N ARG A 151 7.75 -4.37 15.85
CA ARG A 151 8.08 -5.34 14.79
C ARG A 151 7.44 -4.98 13.46
N TYR A 152 8.06 -5.45 12.39
CA TYR A 152 7.60 -5.23 11.04
C TYR A 152 6.34 -6.06 10.74
N THR A 153 5.27 -5.39 10.33
CA THR A 153 3.95 -6.01 10.09
C THR A 153 3.35 -5.57 8.75
N ILE A 154 2.20 -6.14 8.37
CA ILE A 154 1.42 -5.65 7.24
C ILE A 154 0.91 -4.21 7.39
N ALA A 155 0.94 -3.61 8.59
CA ALA A 155 0.70 -2.18 8.76
C ALA A 155 1.82 -1.36 8.13
N ASP A 156 3.07 -1.78 8.34
CA ASP A 156 4.25 -1.13 7.77
C ASP A 156 4.26 -1.29 6.25
N ILE A 157 3.97 -2.49 5.74
CA ILE A 157 3.80 -2.73 4.30
C ILE A 157 2.74 -1.80 3.71
N ALA A 158 1.58 -1.67 4.37
CA ALA A 158 0.48 -0.87 3.86
C ALA A 158 0.84 0.60 3.72
N LEU A 159 1.43 1.21 4.75
CA LEU A 159 1.79 2.62 4.70
C LEU A 159 3.03 2.87 3.84
N TYR A 160 4.03 1.98 3.88
CA TYR A 160 5.28 2.15 3.11
C TYR A 160 4.99 2.28 1.62
N ALA A 161 4.04 1.48 1.11
CA ALA A 161 3.70 1.37 -0.30
C ALA A 161 3.54 2.71 -1.06
N TYR A 162 3.05 3.75 -0.39
CA TYR A 162 2.96 5.10 -0.96
C TYR A 162 3.80 6.14 -0.23
N THR A 163 4.14 5.95 1.04
CA THR A 163 5.00 6.91 1.75
C THR A 163 6.39 6.99 1.12
N HIS A 164 7.01 5.87 0.73
CA HIS A 164 8.38 5.88 0.16
C HIS A 164 8.47 6.59 -1.21
N VAL A 165 7.34 6.73 -1.92
CA VAL A 165 7.21 7.42 -3.21
C VAL A 165 6.39 8.71 -3.10
N ALA A 166 6.13 9.21 -1.89
CA ALA A 166 5.39 10.45 -1.68
C ALA A 166 6.03 11.66 -2.42
N PRO A 167 7.37 11.77 -2.56
CA PRO A 167 7.98 12.85 -3.35
C PRO A 167 7.55 12.89 -4.83
N GLU A 168 7.20 11.75 -5.42
CA GLU A 168 6.67 11.69 -6.80
C GLU A 168 5.30 12.37 -6.94
N GLY A 169 4.58 12.55 -5.82
CA GLY A 169 3.34 13.34 -5.72
C GLY A 169 3.55 14.75 -5.17
N GLY A 170 4.80 15.20 -5.00
CA GLY A 170 5.14 16.54 -4.51
C GLY A 170 5.09 16.70 -2.98
N PHE A 171 5.19 15.61 -2.21
CA PHE A 171 5.32 15.68 -0.75
C PHE A 171 6.80 15.67 -0.35
N GLU A 172 7.21 16.67 0.43
CA GLU A 172 8.56 16.71 1.01
C GLU A 172 8.61 15.83 2.26
N LEU A 173 9.60 14.94 2.32
CA LEU A 173 9.82 14.05 3.46
C LEU A 173 10.93 14.52 4.41
N GLU A 174 11.75 15.48 4.01
CA GLU A 174 12.80 16.07 4.87
C GLU A 174 12.29 16.48 6.27
N PRO A 175 11.10 17.08 6.43
CA PRO A 175 10.60 17.48 7.75
C PRO A 175 10.19 16.33 8.68
N TYR A 176 10.27 15.08 8.23
CA TYR A 176 9.74 13.90 8.93
C TYR A 176 10.84 12.88 9.27
N PRO A 177 11.74 13.17 10.23
CA PRO A 177 12.88 12.31 10.55
C PRO A 177 12.47 10.91 11.03
N ALA A 178 11.38 10.76 11.80
CA ALA A 178 10.94 9.46 12.26
C ALA A 178 10.41 8.60 11.11
N ILE A 179 9.67 9.20 10.16
CA ILE A 179 9.27 8.55 8.91
C ILE A 179 10.50 8.16 8.10
N ASN A 180 11.48 9.05 7.89
CA ASN A 180 12.66 8.73 7.09
C ASN A 180 13.43 7.54 7.69
N ALA A 181 13.65 7.54 9.01
CA ALA A 181 14.30 6.42 9.67
C ALA A 181 13.48 5.11 9.58
N TRP A 182 12.15 5.20 9.63
CA TRP A 182 11.27 4.05 9.42
C TRP A 182 11.31 3.55 7.98
N LEU A 183 11.32 4.43 6.98
CA LEU A 183 11.47 4.07 5.56
C LEU A 183 12.78 3.32 5.32
N GLU A 184 13.89 3.78 5.90
CA GLU A 184 15.18 3.08 5.84
C GLU A 184 15.10 1.67 6.45
N ARG A 185 14.46 1.53 7.61
CA ARG A 185 14.28 0.21 8.25
C ARG A 185 13.43 -0.75 7.43
N VAL A 186 12.37 -0.25 6.78
CA VAL A 186 11.51 -1.09 5.91
C VAL A 186 12.26 -1.45 4.63
N ALA A 187 12.99 -0.51 4.01
CA ALA A 187 13.80 -0.76 2.82
C ALA A 187 14.94 -1.76 3.07
N ALA A 188 15.44 -1.83 4.32
CA ALA A 188 16.48 -2.76 4.73
C ALA A 188 15.97 -4.19 5.03
N GLN A 189 14.66 -4.45 4.97
CA GLN A 189 14.14 -5.80 5.19
C GLN A 189 14.64 -6.76 4.10
N PRO A 190 15.15 -7.96 4.46
CA PRO A 190 15.50 -8.97 3.47
C PRO A 190 14.31 -9.31 2.56
N GLY A 191 14.51 -9.34 1.23
CA GLY A 191 13.43 -9.57 0.27
C GLY A 191 12.56 -8.33 -0.02
N HIS A 192 12.98 -7.13 0.42
CA HIS A 192 12.36 -5.88 0.00
C HIS A 192 12.41 -5.69 -1.52
N LEU A 193 11.29 -5.28 -2.11
CA LEU A 193 11.12 -4.99 -3.53
C LEU A 193 11.08 -3.48 -3.77
N ALA A 194 11.72 -3.00 -4.83
CA ALA A 194 11.42 -1.67 -5.37
C ALA A 194 9.97 -1.62 -5.89
N ILE A 195 9.40 -0.41 -6.00
CA ILE A 195 8.00 -0.26 -6.42
C ILE A 195 7.72 -0.94 -7.76
N SER A 196 8.69 -0.93 -8.68
CA SER A 196 8.54 -1.44 -10.06
C SER A 196 8.87 -2.93 -10.27
N ASP A 197 9.32 -3.66 -9.25
CA ASP A 197 9.79 -5.07 -9.40
C ASP A 197 8.70 -6.10 -9.80
#